data_AF-X0VR52-F1
#
_entry.id   AF-X0VR52-F1
#
_cell.length_a   1.000
_cell.length_b   1.000
_cell.length_c   1.000
_cell.angle_alpha   90.00
_cell.angle_beta   90.00
_cell.angle_gamma   90.00
#
_symmetry.space_group_name_H-M   'P 1'
#
loop_
_entity.id
_entity.type
_entity.pdbx_description
1 polymer ?
#
loop_
_entity_poly.entity_id
_entity_poly.type
_entity_poly.pdbx_seq_one_letter_code
_entity_poly.pdbx_strand_id
1 'polypeptide(L)'
;PLNSLMREEDLHKEKNVIIEEIRKYQDIPEELVEILLDRIMWKNHPLGRSVLGYEKSVINIQREDLLSYVNKFYCPNNLVISVAGNIKITKVILQVEKYFKTMKKGEVNNYLPAKNNQKNTRIGIKFKKSNQTHLSFGFPGISRLDPDKYSADLLDIILGSGLSSRLFQEIRVKKSLAYDVHSFIQYFNDISSFNIYAGIDSSKLRETIQTILEELNKIKDDNLKEDELKKAKEMYKGALSLSLESTLSRAFWLGNRIL
;
A
#
# COMPACT_ATOMS: atom_id res chain seq x y z
N PRO A 1 13.54 -10.19 17.49
CA PRO A 1 14.21 -11.36 16.89
C PRO A 1 15.36 -11.93 17.75
N LEU A 2 16.28 -11.08 18.21
CA LEU A 2 17.57 -11.50 18.79
C LEU A 2 17.48 -12.57 19.88
N ASN A 3 16.43 -12.56 20.70
CA ASN A 3 16.16 -13.58 21.72
C ASN A 3 14.68 -14.01 21.73
N SER A 4 13.99 -13.95 20.59
CA SER A 4 12.60 -14.44 20.53
C SER A 4 12.61 -15.97 20.71
N LEU A 5 11.87 -16.48 21.69
CA LEU A 5 11.85 -17.92 21.99
C LEU A 5 11.16 -18.73 20.87
N MET A 6 10.23 -18.09 20.13
CA MET A 6 9.42 -18.69 19.07
C MET A 6 8.91 -20.09 19.46
N ARG A 7 8.23 -20.20 20.61
CA ARG A 7 7.80 -21.49 21.12
C ARG A 7 6.71 -22.07 20.23
N GLU A 8 6.72 -23.39 20.04
CA GLU A 8 5.70 -24.09 19.23
C GLU A 8 4.29 -23.81 19.72
N GLU A 9 4.08 -23.80 21.04
CA GLU A 9 2.79 -23.47 21.66
C GLU A 9 2.27 -22.08 21.29
N ASP A 10 3.17 -21.10 21.16
CA ASP A 10 2.84 -19.72 20.78
C ASP A 10 2.52 -19.67 19.28
N LEU A 11 3.30 -20.38 18.45
CA LEU A 11 3.07 -20.49 17.00
C LEU A 11 1.70 -21.11 16.70
N HIS A 12 1.32 -22.20 17.36
CA HIS A 12 0.03 -22.85 17.15
C HIS A 12 -1.15 -21.93 17.49
N LYS A 13 -1.04 -21.15 18.57
CA LYS A 13 -2.06 -20.16 18.93
C LYS A 13 -2.15 -19.06 17.88
N GLU A 14 -1.00 -18.52 17.47
CA GLU A 14 -0.94 -17.41 16.51
C GLU A 14 -1.48 -17.79 15.13
N LYS A 15 -1.23 -19.02 14.66
CA LYS A 15 -1.81 -19.52 13.40
C LYS A 15 -3.33 -19.37 13.36
N ASN A 16 -4.03 -19.69 14.46
CA ASN A 16 -5.48 -19.57 14.52
C ASN A 16 -5.92 -18.10 14.47
N VAL A 17 -5.19 -17.20 15.13
CA VAL A 17 -5.45 -15.76 15.09
C VAL A 17 -5.34 -15.23 13.66
N ILE A 18 -4.27 -15.59 12.95
CA ILE A 18 -4.05 -15.16 11.56
C ILE A 18 -5.09 -15.76 10.60
N ILE A 19 -5.53 -17.00 10.82
CA ILE A 19 -6.61 -17.61 10.02
C ILE A 19 -7.92 -16.83 10.19
N GLU A 20 -8.28 -16.45 11.41
CA GLU A 20 -9.47 -15.63 11.66
C GLU A 20 -9.33 -14.24 11.06
N GLU A 21 -8.12 -13.65 11.07
CA GLU A 21 -7.86 -12.38 10.39
C GLU A 21 -8.03 -12.52 8.87
N ILE A 22 -7.50 -13.58 8.24
CA ILE A 22 -7.71 -13.86 6.81
C ILE A 22 -9.21 -13.96 6.49
N ARG A 23 -9.99 -14.66 7.32
CA ARG A 23 -11.44 -14.80 7.14
C ARG A 23 -12.15 -13.47 7.26
N LYS A 24 -11.79 -12.65 8.25
CA LYS A 24 -12.30 -11.30 8.42
C LYS A 24 -12.08 -10.45 7.16
N TYR A 25 -10.86 -10.44 6.61
CA TYR A 25 -10.56 -9.71 5.37
C TYR A 25 -11.35 -10.26 4.17
N GLN A 26 -11.63 -11.56 4.11
CA GLN A 26 -12.48 -12.15 3.07
C GLN A 26 -13.97 -11.80 3.22
N ASP A 27 -14.38 -11.37 4.41
CA ASP A 27 -15.75 -10.96 4.72
C ASP A 27 -16.00 -9.47 4.56
N ILE A 28 -14.94 -8.65 4.50
CA ILE A 28 -15.01 -7.21 4.21
C ILE A 28 -14.84 -7.02 2.69
N PRO A 29 -15.91 -6.70 1.93
CA PRO A 29 -15.82 -6.68 0.45
C PRO A 29 -14.92 -5.57 -0.11
N GLU A 30 -14.82 -4.44 0.60
CA GLU A 30 -13.91 -3.32 0.33
C GLU A 30 -12.44 -3.77 0.32
N GLU A 31 -11.99 -4.38 1.40
CA GLU A 31 -10.63 -4.90 1.52
C GLU A 31 -10.37 -6.05 0.52
N LEU A 32 -11.37 -6.94 0.35
CA LEU A 32 -11.25 -8.07 -0.54
C LEU A 32 -11.07 -7.65 -2.01
N VAL A 33 -11.71 -6.55 -2.47
CA VAL A 33 -11.57 -6.12 -3.86
C VAL A 33 -10.16 -5.63 -4.16
N GLU A 34 -9.49 -4.99 -3.20
CA GLU A 34 -8.09 -4.55 -3.35
C GLU A 34 -7.13 -5.74 -3.43
N ILE A 35 -7.31 -6.75 -2.56
CA ILE A 35 -6.54 -8.00 -2.62
C ILE A 35 -6.72 -8.71 -3.98
N LEU A 36 -7.92 -8.65 -4.56
CA LEU A 36 -8.19 -9.21 -5.88
C LEU A 36 -7.50 -8.39 -6.99
N LEU A 37 -7.53 -7.05 -6.88
CA LEU A 37 -6.85 -6.17 -7.83
C LEU A 37 -5.34 -6.44 -7.86
N ASP A 38 -4.69 -6.56 -6.71
CA ASP A 38 -3.26 -6.87 -6.61
C ASP A 38 -2.90 -8.18 -7.32
N ARG A 39 -3.71 -9.23 -7.11
CA ARG A 39 -3.51 -10.53 -7.78
C ARG A 39 -3.61 -10.45 -9.30
N ILE A 40 -4.51 -9.60 -9.79
CA ILE A 40 -4.78 -9.43 -11.22
C ILE A 40 -3.68 -8.60 -11.88
N MET A 41 -3.26 -7.51 -11.22
CA MET A 41 -2.24 -6.58 -11.68
C MET A 41 -0.86 -7.26 -11.69
N TRP A 42 -0.51 -7.89 -10.57
CA TRP A 42 0.80 -8.50 -10.32
C TRP A 42 0.78 -10.03 -10.51
N LYS A 43 0.14 -10.50 -11.59
CA LYS A 43 0.03 -11.93 -11.89
C LYS A 43 1.41 -12.62 -11.89
N ASN A 44 1.52 -13.73 -11.15
CA ASN A 44 2.75 -14.51 -10.99
C ASN A 44 3.93 -13.73 -10.37
N HIS A 45 3.68 -12.60 -9.72
CA HIS A 45 4.70 -11.76 -9.09
C HIS A 45 4.49 -11.72 -7.56
N PRO A 46 5.55 -11.60 -6.73
CA PRO A 46 5.41 -11.48 -5.28
C PRO A 46 4.52 -10.33 -4.81
N LEU A 47 4.49 -9.22 -5.57
CA LEU A 47 3.62 -8.07 -5.28
C LEU A 47 2.11 -8.39 -5.32
N GLY A 48 1.70 -9.46 -6.01
CA GLY A 48 0.29 -9.86 -6.06
C GLY A 48 -0.13 -10.80 -4.94
N ARG A 49 0.77 -11.10 -4.00
CA ARG A 49 0.50 -12.00 -2.87
C ARG A 49 -0.03 -11.18 -1.70
N SER A 50 -1.11 -11.64 -1.08
CA SER A 50 -1.61 -11.04 0.15
C SER A 50 -0.55 -11.15 1.25
N VAL A 51 -0.40 -10.09 2.05
CA VAL A 51 0.52 -10.03 3.19
C VAL A 51 0.22 -11.13 4.21
N LEU A 52 -1.07 -11.40 4.47
CA LEU A 52 -1.51 -12.47 5.38
C LEU A 52 -1.32 -13.87 4.79
N GLY A 53 -1.04 -13.97 3.49
CA GLY A 53 -0.96 -15.24 2.77
C GLY A 53 -2.33 -15.89 2.55
N TYR A 54 -2.38 -17.22 2.68
CA TYR A 54 -3.57 -18.04 2.52
C TYR A 54 -3.73 -18.97 3.73
N GLU A 55 -4.94 -19.37 4.08
CA GLU A 55 -5.16 -20.33 5.19
C GLU A 55 -4.26 -21.58 5.04
N LYS A 56 -4.19 -22.14 3.83
CA LYS A 56 -3.32 -23.28 3.53
C LYS A 56 -1.84 -22.98 3.77
N SER A 57 -1.33 -21.78 3.44
CA SER A 57 0.07 -21.46 3.72
C SER A 57 0.30 -21.31 5.22
N VAL A 58 -0.58 -20.60 5.94
CA VAL A 58 -0.46 -20.34 7.38
C VAL A 58 -0.48 -21.63 8.20
N ILE A 59 -1.38 -22.56 7.88
CA ILE A 59 -1.47 -23.87 8.56
C ILE A 59 -0.14 -24.63 8.44
N ASN A 60 0.51 -24.56 7.28
CA ASN A 60 1.71 -25.31 6.97
C ASN A 60 3.03 -24.68 7.46
N ILE A 61 3.04 -23.40 7.85
CA ILE A 61 4.25 -22.74 8.38
C ILE A 61 4.76 -23.48 9.61
N GLN A 62 6.01 -23.91 9.63
CA GLN A 62 6.65 -24.49 10.81
C GLN A 62 7.54 -23.45 11.49
N ARG A 63 7.96 -23.73 12.73
CA ARG A 63 8.88 -22.86 13.47
C ARG A 63 10.19 -22.66 12.72
N GLU A 64 10.69 -23.70 12.06
CA GLU A 64 11.91 -23.65 11.26
C GLU A 64 11.80 -22.66 10.10
N ASP A 65 10.61 -22.50 9.50
CA ASP A 65 10.38 -21.51 8.45
C ASP A 65 10.53 -20.09 8.98
N LEU A 66 10.00 -19.82 10.18
CA LEU A 66 10.13 -18.51 10.85
C LEU A 66 11.57 -18.20 11.24
N LEU A 67 12.27 -19.19 11.79
CA LEU A 67 13.69 -19.06 12.13
C LEU A 67 14.53 -18.82 10.88
N SER A 68 14.27 -19.57 9.80
CA SER A 68 14.93 -19.38 8.52
C SER A 68 14.65 -17.99 7.95
N TYR A 69 13.41 -17.51 8.04
CA TYR A 69 13.04 -16.17 7.59
C TYR A 69 13.78 -15.08 8.37
N VAL A 70 13.81 -15.18 9.71
CA VAL A 70 14.54 -14.22 10.56
C VAL A 70 16.03 -14.26 10.25
N ASN A 71 16.65 -15.44 10.19
CA ASN A 71 18.07 -15.57 9.90
C ASN A 71 18.45 -15.01 8.52
N LYS A 72 17.55 -15.13 7.54
CA LYS A 72 17.76 -14.63 6.19
C LYS A 72 17.60 -13.11 6.08
N PHE A 73 16.53 -12.55 6.65
CA PHE A 73 16.14 -11.17 6.37
C PHE A 73 16.46 -10.17 7.48
N TYR A 74 16.63 -10.60 8.74
CA TYR A 74 16.86 -9.70 9.88
C TYR A 74 18.36 -9.54 10.15
N CYS A 75 19.09 -9.00 9.18
CA CYS A 75 20.53 -8.75 9.29
C CYS A 75 20.86 -7.24 9.33
N PRO A 76 22.01 -6.82 9.90
CA PRO A 76 22.34 -5.40 10.08
C PRO A 76 22.38 -4.58 8.79
N ASN A 77 22.75 -5.20 7.67
CA ASN A 77 22.77 -4.57 6.35
C ASN A 77 21.40 -4.57 5.64
N ASN A 78 20.34 -5.08 6.29
CA ASN A 78 18.94 -5.00 5.87
C ASN A 78 18.06 -4.38 6.98
N LEU A 79 18.66 -3.64 7.91
CA LEU A 79 17.98 -3.05 9.07
C LEU A 79 18.30 -1.56 9.17
N VAL A 80 17.28 -0.73 9.33
CA VAL A 80 17.40 0.70 9.63
C VAL A 80 16.78 0.96 11.01
N ILE A 81 17.54 1.60 11.89
CA ILE A 81 17.04 2.08 13.19
C ILE A 81 16.85 3.59 13.07
N SER A 82 15.59 4.03 13.07
CA SER A 82 15.23 5.44 13.03
C SER A 82 14.73 5.91 14.38
N VAL A 83 15.26 7.04 14.87
CA VAL A 83 14.91 7.61 16.18
C VAL A 83 14.72 9.11 16.02
N ALA A 84 13.61 9.65 16.54
CA ALA A 84 13.33 11.07 16.52
C ALA A 84 12.74 11.53 17.86
N GLY A 85 13.05 12.78 18.25
CA GLY A 85 12.62 13.38 19.51
C GLY A 85 13.75 14.14 20.20
N ASN A 86 13.60 14.39 21.50
CA ASN A 86 14.64 15.02 22.32
C ASN A 86 15.72 14.00 22.71
N ILE A 87 16.63 13.70 21.78
CA ILE A 87 17.64 12.65 21.93
C ILE A 87 19.06 13.19 21.80
N LYS A 88 20.00 12.54 22.49
CA LYS A 88 21.44 12.72 22.26
C LYS A 88 21.93 11.57 21.40
N ILE A 89 22.35 11.86 20.16
CA ILE A 89 22.74 10.85 19.17
C ILE A 89 23.82 9.90 19.70
N THR A 90 24.79 10.42 20.47
CA THR A 90 25.85 9.62 21.10
C THR A 90 25.31 8.53 22.03
N LYS A 91 24.26 8.84 22.82
CA LYS A 91 23.62 7.84 23.68
C LYS A 91 22.88 6.77 22.89
N VAL A 92 22.24 7.16 21.78
CA VAL A 92 21.52 6.22 20.91
C VAL A 92 22.51 5.25 20.26
N ILE A 93 23.60 5.77 19.68
CA ILE A 93 24.64 4.94 19.05
C ILE A 93 25.20 3.92 20.05
N LEU A 94 25.55 4.35 21.27
CA LEU A 94 26.07 3.44 22.31
C LEU A 94 25.08 2.32 22.67
N GLN A 95 23.78 2.60 22.72
CA GLN A 95 22.76 1.57 22.98
C GLN A 95 22.59 0.63 21.79
N VAL A 96 22.54 1.18 20.57
CA VAL A 96 22.45 0.37 19.35
C VAL A 96 23.67 -0.56 19.24
N GLU A 97 24.88 -0.05 19.43
CA GLU A 97 26.09 -0.87 19.44
C GLU A 97 26.03 -1.93 20.53
N LYS A 98 25.62 -1.58 21.76
CA LYS A 98 25.50 -2.54 22.87
C LYS A 98 24.64 -3.75 22.50
N TYR A 99 23.47 -3.54 21.87
CA TYR A 99 22.52 -4.63 21.57
C TYR A 99 22.72 -5.31 20.21
N PHE A 100 23.26 -4.60 19.22
CA PHE A 100 23.32 -5.08 17.84
C PHE A 100 24.73 -5.43 17.37
N LYS A 101 25.80 -5.12 18.11
CA LYS A 101 27.20 -5.39 17.68
C LYS A 101 27.51 -6.84 17.34
N THR A 102 26.78 -7.79 17.92
CA THR A 102 27.01 -9.23 17.71
C THR A 102 26.27 -9.78 16.49
N MET A 103 25.40 -8.99 15.86
CA MET A 103 24.68 -9.42 14.67
C MET A 103 25.62 -9.53 13.48
N LYS A 104 25.48 -10.63 12.74
CA LYS A 104 26.24 -10.87 11.52
C LYS A 104 25.51 -10.27 10.33
N LYS A 105 26.27 -9.70 9.39
CA LYS A 105 25.76 -9.32 8.07
C LYS A 105 25.19 -10.57 7.40
N GLY A 106 24.07 -10.39 6.71
CA GLY A 106 23.42 -11.41 5.90
C GLY A 106 23.45 -11.05 4.43
N GLU A 107 22.88 -11.90 3.59
CA GLU A 107 22.68 -11.58 2.18
C GLU A 107 21.43 -10.71 2.02
N VAL A 108 21.60 -9.50 1.50
CA VAL A 108 20.47 -8.66 1.08
C VAL A 108 20.02 -9.19 -0.28
N ASN A 109 18.86 -9.83 -0.31
CA ASN A 109 18.32 -10.34 -1.57
C ASN A 109 17.78 -9.16 -2.38
N ASN A 110 18.11 -9.15 -3.67
CA ASN A 110 17.44 -8.29 -4.62
C ASN A 110 15.97 -8.71 -4.73
N TYR A 111 15.07 -7.73 -4.87
CA TYR A 111 13.68 -8.01 -5.20
C TYR A 111 13.57 -8.47 -6.67
N LEU A 112 12.54 -9.25 -6.97
CA LEU A 112 12.21 -9.59 -8.36
C LEU A 112 11.70 -8.32 -9.04
N PRO A 113 12.34 -7.83 -10.12
CA PRO A 113 11.90 -6.59 -10.75
C PRO A 113 10.51 -6.74 -11.38
N ALA A 114 9.62 -5.83 -11.05
CA ALA A 114 8.31 -5.73 -11.69
C ALA A 114 8.46 -5.10 -13.07
N LYS A 115 7.72 -5.63 -14.06
CA LYS A 115 7.67 -5.06 -15.40
C LYS A 115 6.24 -4.69 -15.74
N ASN A 116 6.02 -3.46 -16.22
CA ASN A 116 4.76 -3.09 -16.84
C ASN A 116 4.67 -3.67 -18.25
N ASN A 117 4.29 -4.96 -18.33
CA ASN A 117 4.09 -5.67 -19.59
C ASN A 117 2.61 -5.93 -19.91
N GLN A 118 1.70 -5.28 -19.17
CA GLN A 118 0.27 -5.46 -19.38
C GLN A 118 -0.16 -4.80 -20.70
N LYS A 119 -0.55 -5.63 -21.67
CA LYS A 119 -1.02 -5.16 -22.99
C LYS A 119 -2.54 -5.00 -23.08
N ASN A 120 -3.28 -5.76 -22.28
CA ASN A 120 -4.73 -5.83 -22.32
C ASN A 120 -5.31 -5.58 -20.92
N THR A 121 -6.51 -5.01 -20.87
CA THR A 121 -7.29 -4.91 -19.63
C THR A 121 -7.55 -6.30 -19.07
N ARG A 122 -7.33 -6.46 -17.76
CA ARG A 122 -7.66 -7.67 -17.02
C ARG A 122 -8.81 -7.35 -16.08
N ILE A 123 -9.79 -8.24 -16.02
CA ILE A 123 -11.00 -8.07 -15.21
C ILE A 123 -11.14 -9.31 -14.33
N GLY A 124 -11.40 -9.10 -13.04
CA GLY A 124 -11.79 -10.15 -12.12
C GLY A 124 -13.10 -9.77 -11.44
N ILE A 125 -14.00 -10.74 -11.32
CA ILE A 125 -15.30 -10.56 -10.69
C ILE A 125 -15.44 -11.66 -9.64
N LYS A 126 -15.76 -11.27 -8.40
CA LYS A 126 -16.11 -12.20 -7.34
C LYS A 126 -17.51 -11.87 -6.85
N PHE A 127 -18.43 -12.80 -7.07
CA PHE A 127 -19.77 -12.69 -6.52
C PHE A 127 -19.74 -12.97 -5.02
N LYS A 128 -20.27 -12.03 -4.23
CA LYS A 128 -20.51 -12.15 -2.80
C LYS A 128 -21.80 -11.41 -2.47
N LYS A 129 -22.55 -11.90 -1.49
CA LYS A 129 -23.71 -11.18 -0.97
C LYS A 129 -23.22 -9.92 -0.26
N SER A 130 -23.47 -8.76 -0.84
CA SER A 130 -23.14 -7.42 -0.32
C SER A 130 -24.27 -6.46 -0.66
N ASN A 131 -24.39 -5.37 0.10
CA ASN A 131 -25.33 -4.28 -0.19
C ASN A 131 -24.85 -3.40 -1.35
N GLN A 132 -23.57 -3.45 -1.69
CA GLN A 132 -22.94 -2.66 -2.74
C GLN A 132 -22.00 -3.50 -3.59
N THR A 133 -21.80 -3.08 -4.84
CA THR A 133 -20.67 -3.52 -5.66
C THR A 133 -19.46 -2.69 -5.27
N HIS A 134 -18.36 -3.36 -4.95
CA HIS A 134 -17.07 -2.72 -4.68
C HIS A 134 -16.22 -2.83 -5.95
N LEU A 135 -15.87 -1.67 -6.50
CA LEU A 135 -15.06 -1.55 -7.71
C LEU A 135 -13.66 -1.09 -7.30
N SER A 136 -12.63 -1.78 -7.79
CA SER A 136 -11.26 -1.32 -7.69
C SER A 136 -10.61 -1.35 -9.07
N PHE A 137 -10.01 -0.23 -9.47
CA PHE A 137 -9.38 0.00 -10.77
C PHE A 137 -7.91 0.31 -10.54
N GLY A 138 -6.98 -0.38 -11.22
CA GLY A 138 -5.55 -0.24 -10.98
C GLY A 138 -4.71 -0.13 -12.25
N PHE A 139 -3.66 0.69 -12.19
CA PHE A 139 -2.64 0.81 -13.22
C PHE A 139 -1.24 0.67 -12.61
N PRO A 140 -0.29 -0.01 -13.26
CA PRO A 140 1.11 0.08 -12.89
C PRO A 140 1.59 1.52 -13.05
N GLY A 141 2.17 2.08 -11.99
CA GLY A 141 2.73 3.44 -11.95
C GLY A 141 4.26 3.44 -11.99
N ILE A 142 4.85 4.46 -11.38
CA ILE A 142 6.30 4.71 -11.33
C ILE A 142 6.94 4.19 -10.06
N SER A 143 8.27 3.98 -10.09
CA SER A 143 9.05 3.66 -8.89
C SER A 143 8.92 4.75 -7.83
N ARG A 144 9.02 4.37 -6.55
CA ARG A 144 9.12 5.34 -5.45
C ARG A 144 10.37 6.22 -5.49
N LEU A 145 11.38 5.82 -6.27
CA LEU A 145 12.64 6.55 -6.46
C LEU A 145 12.62 7.41 -7.73
N ASP A 146 11.53 7.38 -8.50
CA ASP A 146 11.37 8.13 -9.74
C ASP A 146 11.31 9.64 -9.46
N PRO A 147 11.98 10.50 -10.26
CA PRO A 147 11.90 11.95 -10.10
C PRO A 147 10.47 12.50 -10.17
N ASP A 148 9.57 11.83 -10.90
CA ASP A 148 8.17 12.23 -11.05
C ASP A 148 7.26 11.74 -9.92
N LYS A 149 7.81 11.14 -8.86
CA LYS A 149 7.04 10.67 -7.69
C LYS A 149 6.09 11.75 -7.14
N TYR A 150 6.57 12.99 -7.00
CA TYR A 150 5.71 14.09 -6.52
C TYR A 150 4.65 14.49 -7.54
N SER A 151 4.92 14.38 -8.84
CA SER A 151 3.93 14.59 -9.89
C SER A 151 2.80 13.55 -9.78
N ALA A 152 3.15 12.29 -9.51
CA ALA A 152 2.17 11.23 -9.28
C ALA A 152 1.37 11.45 -7.98
N ASP A 153 2.01 11.86 -6.88
CA ASP A 153 1.30 12.19 -5.63
C ASP A 153 0.30 13.35 -5.83
N LEU A 154 0.67 14.37 -6.61
CA LEU A 154 -0.23 15.48 -6.92
C LEU A 154 -1.39 15.03 -7.83
N LEU A 155 -1.12 14.13 -8.77
CA LEU A 155 -2.16 13.52 -9.61
C LEU A 155 -3.21 12.78 -8.78
N ASP A 156 -2.78 12.01 -7.78
CA ASP A 156 -3.68 11.34 -6.83
C ASP A 156 -4.58 12.34 -6.09
N ILE A 157 -4.00 13.43 -5.59
CA ILE A 157 -4.77 14.48 -4.89
C ILE A 157 -5.81 15.12 -5.81
N ILE A 158 -5.44 15.41 -7.05
CA ILE A 158 -6.36 16.01 -8.03
C ILE A 158 -7.49 15.04 -8.38
N LEU A 159 -7.17 13.76 -8.57
CA LEU A 159 -8.13 12.75 -9.01
C LEU A 159 -9.09 12.35 -7.91
N GLY A 160 -8.61 11.89 -6.76
CA GLY A 160 -9.45 11.21 -5.77
C GLY A 160 -9.13 11.49 -4.31
N SER A 161 -8.08 12.23 -3.96
CA SER A 161 -7.83 12.56 -2.54
C SER A 161 -8.62 13.81 -2.09
N GLY A 162 -9.62 13.57 -1.24
CA GLY A 162 -10.38 14.63 -0.56
C GLY A 162 -11.61 15.13 -1.33
N LEU A 163 -12.37 16.01 -0.68
CA LEU A 163 -13.71 16.40 -1.12
C LEU A 163 -13.73 17.25 -2.40
N SER A 164 -12.64 17.96 -2.71
CA SER A 164 -12.52 18.78 -3.92
C SER A 164 -11.97 18.04 -5.13
N SER A 165 -11.63 16.75 -4.98
CA SER A 165 -11.07 15.94 -6.05
C SER A 165 -12.09 15.68 -7.16
N ARG A 166 -11.60 15.44 -8.38
CA ARG A 166 -12.46 15.29 -9.57
C ARG A 166 -13.44 14.13 -9.44
N LEU A 167 -12.95 12.97 -9.01
CA LEU A 167 -13.78 11.78 -8.85
C LEU A 167 -14.84 12.00 -7.77
N PHE A 168 -14.49 12.64 -6.65
CA PHE A 168 -15.48 12.98 -5.62
C PHE A 168 -16.58 13.92 -6.17
N GLN A 169 -16.19 14.96 -6.90
CA GLN A 169 -17.14 15.92 -7.45
C GLN A 169 -18.04 15.30 -8.53
N GLU A 170 -17.49 14.56 -9.49
CA GLU A 170 -18.26 14.00 -10.60
C GLU A 170 -19.10 12.80 -10.16
N ILE A 171 -18.51 11.85 -9.44
CA ILE A 171 -19.15 10.57 -9.14
C ILE A 171 -20.07 10.71 -7.92
N ARG A 172 -19.61 11.34 -6.84
CA ARG A 172 -20.40 11.43 -5.60
C ARG A 172 -21.33 12.65 -5.58
N VAL A 173 -20.84 13.84 -5.90
CA VAL A 173 -21.65 15.08 -5.78
C VAL A 173 -22.61 15.26 -6.95
N LYS A 174 -22.12 15.26 -8.20
CA LYS A 174 -22.93 15.59 -9.38
C LYS A 174 -23.83 14.44 -9.81
N LYS A 175 -23.26 13.24 -9.95
CA LYS A 175 -24.00 12.08 -10.48
C LYS A 175 -24.56 11.14 -9.40
N SER A 176 -24.19 11.32 -8.12
CA SER A 176 -24.67 10.50 -7.00
C SER A 176 -24.53 8.99 -7.26
N LEU A 177 -23.41 8.57 -7.88
CA LEU A 177 -23.18 7.17 -8.27
C LEU A 177 -22.61 6.32 -7.14
N ALA A 178 -21.71 6.90 -6.35
CA ALA A 178 -21.00 6.23 -5.27
C ALA A 178 -21.11 7.04 -3.97
N TYR A 179 -21.18 6.34 -2.84
CA TYR A 179 -21.05 7.00 -1.53
C TYR A 179 -19.58 7.22 -1.17
N ASP A 180 -18.73 6.24 -1.47
CA ASP A 180 -17.30 6.34 -1.31
C ASP A 180 -16.62 6.16 -2.67
N VAL A 181 -15.71 7.08 -2.98
CA VAL A 181 -14.87 7.07 -4.15
C VAL A 181 -13.60 7.86 -3.83
N HIS A 182 -12.46 7.24 -4.06
CA HIS A 182 -11.17 7.85 -3.83
C HIS A 182 -10.10 7.16 -4.69
N SER A 183 -8.93 7.78 -4.78
CA SER A 183 -7.74 7.19 -5.36
C SER A 183 -6.62 7.15 -4.34
N PHE A 184 -5.64 6.29 -4.60
CA PHE A 184 -4.41 6.22 -3.84
C PHE A 184 -3.29 5.61 -4.67
N ILE A 185 -2.04 5.86 -4.26
CA ILE A 185 -0.86 5.23 -4.84
C ILE A 185 -0.20 4.33 -3.81
N GLN A 186 0.00 3.07 -4.16
CA GLN A 186 0.82 2.15 -3.39
C GLN A 186 2.19 2.04 -4.06
N TYR A 187 3.20 2.59 -3.39
CA TYR A 187 4.57 2.60 -3.86
C TYR A 187 5.34 1.34 -3.44
N PHE A 188 6.06 0.75 -4.40
CA PHE A 188 7.09 -0.27 -4.19
C PHE A 188 8.45 0.28 -4.62
N ASN A 189 9.52 -0.52 -4.48
CA ASN A 189 10.88 -0.07 -4.76
C ASN A 189 11.11 0.32 -6.23
N ASP A 190 10.61 -0.47 -7.17
CA ASP A 190 10.84 -0.32 -8.61
C ASP A 190 9.58 0.02 -9.42
N ILE A 191 8.42 0.00 -8.79
CA ILE A 191 7.13 0.31 -9.42
C ILE A 191 6.14 0.83 -8.37
N SER A 192 4.94 1.22 -8.80
CA SER A 192 3.80 1.46 -7.92
C SER A 192 2.51 0.94 -8.56
N SER A 193 1.42 0.94 -7.82
CA SER A 193 0.07 0.85 -8.38
C SER A 193 -0.70 2.13 -8.07
N PHE A 194 -1.24 2.76 -9.12
CA PHE A 194 -2.24 3.81 -8.98
C PHE A 194 -3.62 3.15 -8.96
N ASN A 195 -4.35 3.33 -7.86
CA ASN A 195 -5.61 2.65 -7.60
C ASN A 195 -6.76 3.65 -7.46
N ILE A 196 -7.95 3.27 -7.92
CA ILE A 196 -9.21 3.99 -7.72
C ILE A 196 -10.21 3.00 -7.16
N TYR A 197 -10.79 3.33 -6.01
CA TYR A 197 -11.84 2.56 -5.38
C TYR A 197 -13.19 3.28 -5.48
N ALA A 198 -14.28 2.52 -5.63
CA ALA A 198 -15.63 3.03 -5.47
C ALA A 198 -16.60 1.98 -4.89
N GLY A 199 -17.35 2.37 -3.86
CA GLY A 199 -18.48 1.61 -3.31
C GLY A 199 -19.81 2.10 -3.89
N ILE A 200 -20.47 1.27 -4.70
CA ILE A 200 -21.58 1.68 -5.56
C ILE A 200 -22.78 0.74 -5.49
N ASP A 201 -23.96 1.28 -5.82
CA ASP A 201 -25.10 0.43 -6.16
C ASP A 201 -24.79 -0.35 -7.44
N SER A 202 -25.10 -1.65 -7.46
CA SER A 202 -24.78 -2.55 -8.57
C SER A 202 -25.39 -2.10 -9.90
N SER A 203 -26.54 -1.40 -9.89
CA SER A 203 -27.17 -0.85 -11.09
C SER A 203 -26.35 0.28 -11.75
N LYS A 204 -25.46 0.94 -11.01
CA LYS A 204 -24.69 2.11 -11.44
C LYS A 204 -23.28 1.79 -11.94
N LEU A 205 -22.86 0.53 -11.88
CA LEU A 205 -21.50 0.08 -12.22
C LEU A 205 -20.97 0.59 -13.56
N ARG A 206 -21.77 0.45 -14.62
CA ARG A 206 -21.35 0.87 -15.97
C ARG A 206 -21.10 2.38 -16.03
N GLU A 207 -22.01 3.17 -15.47
CA GLU A 207 -21.91 4.63 -15.48
C GLU A 207 -20.73 5.13 -14.62
N THR A 208 -20.47 4.48 -13.48
CA THR A 208 -19.31 4.77 -12.65
C THR A 208 -18.01 4.52 -13.40
N ILE A 209 -17.85 3.35 -14.03
CA ILE A 209 -16.64 3.01 -14.80
C ILE A 209 -16.45 4.04 -15.93
N GLN A 210 -17.51 4.36 -16.67
CA GLN A 210 -17.44 5.36 -17.73
C GLN A 210 -16.99 6.72 -17.20
N THR A 211 -17.55 7.18 -16.08
CA THR A 211 -17.20 8.47 -15.46
C THR A 211 -15.74 8.50 -14.99
N ILE A 212 -15.24 7.41 -14.40
CA ILE A 212 -13.81 7.29 -14.01
C ILE A 212 -12.93 7.44 -15.24
N LEU A 213 -13.22 6.71 -16.33
CA LEU A 213 -12.44 6.76 -17.56
C LEU A 213 -12.50 8.14 -18.24
N GLU A 214 -13.65 8.81 -18.21
CA GLU A 214 -13.81 10.18 -18.71
C GLU A 214 -12.89 11.16 -17.97
N GLU A 215 -12.85 11.11 -16.63
CA GLU A 215 -11.97 11.99 -15.84
C GLU A 215 -10.49 11.70 -16.05
N LEU A 216 -10.11 10.43 -16.18
CA LEU A 216 -8.74 10.04 -16.51
C LEU A 216 -8.33 10.54 -17.90
N ASN A 217 -9.20 10.42 -18.90
CA ASN A 217 -8.93 10.91 -20.25
C ASN A 217 -8.82 12.44 -20.28
N LYS A 218 -9.66 13.17 -19.54
CA LYS A 218 -9.55 14.64 -19.44
C LYS A 218 -8.17 15.08 -18.95
N ILE A 219 -7.61 14.42 -17.93
CA ILE A 219 -6.27 14.75 -17.45
C ILE A 219 -5.21 14.39 -18.49
N LYS A 220 -5.34 13.23 -19.12
CA LYS A 220 -4.43 12.78 -20.18
C LYS A 220 -4.39 13.75 -21.37
N ASP A 221 -5.54 14.31 -21.73
CA ASP A 221 -5.72 15.24 -22.86
C ASP A 221 -5.46 16.71 -22.46
N ASP A 222 -4.60 16.92 -21.46
CA ASP A 222 -4.10 18.22 -20.96
C ASP A 222 -5.18 19.20 -20.47
N ASN A 223 -6.32 18.70 -20.01
CA ASN A 223 -7.37 19.51 -19.40
C ASN A 223 -7.16 19.64 -17.89
N LEU A 224 -5.93 19.90 -17.44
CA LEU A 224 -5.62 20.16 -16.04
C LEU A 224 -5.69 21.66 -15.75
N LYS A 225 -6.50 22.08 -14.77
CA LYS A 225 -6.61 23.51 -14.42
C LYS A 225 -5.48 23.89 -13.46
N GLU A 226 -4.91 25.08 -13.65
CA GLU A 226 -3.86 25.62 -12.78
C GLU A 226 -4.29 25.68 -11.30
N ASP A 227 -5.55 26.04 -11.04
CA ASP A 227 -6.09 26.10 -9.69
C ASP A 227 -6.16 24.73 -8.99
N GLU A 228 -6.41 23.65 -9.75
CA GLU A 228 -6.41 22.30 -9.20
C GLU A 228 -5.00 21.90 -8.79
N LEU A 229 -4.01 22.18 -9.64
CA LEU A 229 -2.61 21.92 -9.33
C LEU A 229 -2.13 22.75 -8.13
N LYS A 230 -2.52 24.03 -8.07
CA LYS A 230 -2.19 24.90 -6.93
C LYS A 230 -2.78 24.35 -5.63
N LYS A 231 -4.06 23.98 -5.63
CA LYS A 231 -4.71 23.37 -4.46
C LYS A 231 -4.04 22.07 -4.04
N ALA A 232 -3.72 21.20 -4.99
CA ALA A 232 -3.04 19.94 -4.72
C ALA A 232 -1.66 20.15 -4.07
N LYS A 233 -0.89 21.13 -4.55
CA LYS A 233 0.40 21.51 -3.94
C LYS A 233 0.25 22.03 -2.52
N GLU A 234 -0.75 22.87 -2.24
CA GLU A 234 -1.01 23.34 -0.87
C GLU A 234 -1.47 22.21 0.05
N MET A 235 -2.36 21.34 -0.42
CA MET A 235 -2.79 20.15 0.33
C MET A 235 -1.62 19.22 0.64
N TYR A 236 -0.76 18.95 -0.33
CA TYR A 236 0.42 18.10 -0.14
C TYR A 236 1.37 18.69 0.91
N LYS A 237 1.70 19.99 0.81
CA LYS A 237 2.56 20.68 1.79
C LYS A 237 1.94 20.70 3.19
N GLY A 238 0.64 20.97 3.29
CA GLY A 238 -0.08 20.97 4.55
C GLY A 238 -0.12 19.60 5.20
N ALA A 239 -0.49 18.56 4.44
CA ALA A 239 -0.51 17.17 4.91
C ALA A 239 0.88 16.70 5.37
N LEU A 240 1.92 16.99 4.60
CA LEU A 240 3.30 16.69 4.98
C LEU A 240 3.68 17.39 6.29
N SER A 241 3.37 18.68 6.42
CA SER A 241 3.71 19.46 7.63
C SER A 241 3.05 18.89 8.87
N LEU A 242 1.74 18.60 8.81
CA LEU A 242 0.98 17.97 9.88
C LEU A 242 1.50 16.57 10.20
N SER A 243 1.81 15.78 9.17
CA SER A 243 2.33 14.41 9.36
C SER A 243 3.66 14.40 10.11
N LEU A 244 4.46 15.47 10.02
CA LEU A 244 5.77 15.59 10.65
C LEU A 244 5.72 16.28 12.02
N GLU A 245 4.55 16.48 12.64
CA GLU A 245 4.47 17.04 14.00
C GLU A 245 4.85 16.00 15.07
N SER A 246 4.42 14.75 14.87
CA SER A 246 4.73 13.65 15.79
C SER A 246 6.16 13.15 15.61
N THR A 247 6.86 12.93 16.72
CA THR A 247 8.20 12.32 16.72
C THR A 247 8.18 10.91 16.12
N LEU A 248 7.13 10.13 16.36
CA LEU A 248 6.98 8.80 15.78
C LEU A 248 6.86 8.88 14.25
N SER A 249 6.04 9.79 13.74
CA SER A 249 5.89 9.99 12.30
C SER A 249 7.19 10.47 11.65
N ARG A 250 7.95 11.36 12.31
CA ARG A 250 9.29 11.75 11.85
C ARG A 250 10.24 10.57 11.78
N ALA A 251 10.25 9.71 12.79
CA ALA A 251 11.09 8.51 12.79
C ALA A 251 10.72 7.59 11.62
N PHE A 252 9.43 7.31 11.39
CA PHE A 252 8.99 6.53 10.23
C PHE A 252 9.38 7.18 8.89
N TRP A 253 9.17 8.49 8.76
CA TRP A 253 9.51 9.22 7.55
C TRP A 253 11.00 9.15 7.22
N LEU A 254 11.87 9.36 8.21
CA LEU A 254 13.33 9.21 8.05
C LEU A 254 13.72 7.78 7.69
N GLY A 255 13.17 6.78 8.39
CA GLY A 255 13.47 5.37 8.16
C GLY A 255 13.09 4.92 6.75
N ASN A 256 11.88 5.28 6.32
CA ASN A 256 11.38 4.93 4.99
C ASN A 256 12.18 5.60 3.88
N ARG A 257 12.85 6.74 4.09
CA ARG A 257 13.68 7.37 3.03
C ARG A 257 15.05 6.72 2.86
N ILE A 258 15.51 5.97 3.85
CA ILE A 258 16.81 5.27 3.82
C ILE A 258 16.63 3.87 3.21
N LEU A 259 15.48 3.24 3.46
CA LEU A 259 15.03 2.01 2.79
C LEU A 259 14.64 2.30 1.33
#